data_AF-A0AAE0CLN5-F1
#
_entry.id   AF-A0AAE0CLN5-F1
#
_cell.length_a   1.000
_cell.length_b   1.000
_cell.length_c   1.000
_cell.angle_alpha   90.00
_cell.angle_beta   90.00
_cell.angle_gamma   90.00
#
_symmetry.space_group_name_H-M   'P 1'
#
loop_
_entity.id
_entity.type
_entity.pdbx_description
1 polymer ?
#
loop_
_entity_poly.entity_id
_entity_poly.type
_entity_poly.pdbx_seq_one_letter_code
_entity_poly.pdbx_strand_id
1 'polypeptide(L)'
;KYPDPIRIIRPKDIVFEMREQQGIHLSYNKAYRSKEHALKLVFGGPWESVQRLSSYFYVLEQANLWTVTKIKTDWKTSLNTDSWQLEPL
;
A
#
# COMPACT_ATOMS: atom_id res chain seq x y z
N LYS A 1 1.46 -1.99 26.57
CA LYS A 1 2.57 -1.49 25.73
C LYS A 1 2.03 -1.44 24.30
N TYR A 2 1.70 -0.26 23.78
CA TYR A 2 1.20 -0.15 22.40
C TYR A 2 2.35 -0.47 21.45
N PRO A 3 2.18 -1.37 20.46
CA PRO A 3 3.20 -1.55 19.44
C PRO A 3 3.43 -0.23 18.72
N ASP A 4 4.69 0.06 18.42
CA ASP A 4 5.10 1.33 17.81
C ASP A 4 4.24 1.62 16.56
N PRO A 5 3.71 2.84 16.39
CA PRO A 5 2.67 3.12 15.38
C PRO A 5 3.10 2.84 13.93
N ILE A 6 4.41 2.72 13.68
CA ILE A 6 4.97 2.48 12.35
C ILE A 6 6.15 1.51 12.47
N ARG A 7 5.92 0.28 12.93
CA ARG A 7 6.89 -0.79 12.66
C ARG A 7 6.84 -1.10 11.17
N ILE A 8 7.86 -0.68 10.43
CA ILE A 8 8.03 -1.07 9.02
C ILE A 8 8.31 -2.56 8.99
N ILE A 9 7.28 -3.37 8.72
CA ILE A 9 7.41 -4.82 8.58
C ILE A 9 8.15 -5.08 7.27
N ARG A 10 9.32 -5.73 7.35
CA ARG A 10 10.07 -6.19 6.19
C ARG A 10 9.64 -7.62 5.85
N PRO A 11 9.70 -8.04 4.57
CA PRO A 11 9.38 -9.42 4.21
C PRO A 11 10.21 -10.46 4.97
N LYS A 12 11.45 -10.13 5.34
CA LYS A 12 12.32 -10.99 6.17
C LYS A 12 11.72 -11.26 7.56
N ASP A 13 11.07 -10.26 8.15
CA ASP A 13 10.42 -10.39 9.46
C ASP A 13 9.23 -11.34 9.35
N ILE A 14 8.45 -11.25 8.26
CA ILE A 14 7.32 -12.16 7.97
C ILE A 14 7.80 -13.60 7.75
N VAL A 15 8.89 -13.79 6.98
CA VAL A 15 9.47 -15.13 6.78
C VAL A 15 9.93 -15.73 8.10
N PHE A 16 10.59 -14.93 8.94
CA PHE A 16 11.05 -15.36 10.26
C PHE A 16 9.87 -15.72 11.17
N GLU A 17 8.86 -14.85 11.28
CA GLU A 17 7.68 -15.09 12.11
C GLU A 17 6.90 -16.33 11.66
N MET A 18 6.72 -16.55 10.34
CA MET A 18 6.04 -17.76 9.85
C MET A 18 6.85 -19.03 10.09
N ARG A 19 8.19 -18.94 10.10
CA ARG A 19 9.03 -20.08 10.46
C ARG A 19 8.93 -20.38 11.95
N GLU A 20 9.15 -19.39 12.80
CA GLU A 20 9.24 -19.59 14.25
C GLU A 20 7.89 -19.91 14.90
N GLN A 21 6.82 -19.22 14.47
CA GLN A 21 5.51 -19.36 15.11
C GLN A 21 4.65 -20.44 14.46
N GLN A 22 4.78 -20.63 13.14
CA GLN A 22 3.92 -21.54 12.38
C GLN A 22 4.66 -22.78 11.85
N GLY A 23 5.99 -22.83 11.95
CA GLY A 23 6.79 -23.91 11.35
C GLY A 23 6.76 -23.91 9.82
N ILE A 24 6.23 -22.85 9.18
CA ILE A 24 6.03 -22.78 7.74
C ILE A 24 7.25 -22.16 7.08
N HIS A 25 7.83 -22.88 6.12
CA HIS A 25 8.90 -22.35 5.30
C HIS A 25 8.35 -21.44 4.18
N LEU A 26 8.25 -20.14 4.47
CA LEU A 26 7.77 -19.14 3.53
C LEU A 26 8.90 -18.60 2.65
N SER A 27 8.68 -18.52 1.33
CA SER A 27 9.63 -17.85 0.43
C SER A 27 9.54 -16.33 0.55
N TYR A 28 10.65 -15.64 0.29
CA TYR A 28 10.70 -14.18 0.35
C TYR A 28 9.66 -13.50 -0.55
N ASN A 29 9.50 -13.99 -1.79
CA ASN A 29 8.50 -13.45 -2.72
C ASN A 29 7.08 -13.59 -2.20
N LYS A 30 6.74 -14.72 -1.56
CA LYS A 30 5.42 -14.90 -0.95
C LYS A 30 5.20 -13.94 0.22
N ALA A 31 6.23 -13.73 1.05
CA ALA A 31 6.18 -12.76 2.14
C ALA A 31 6.05 -11.30 1.65
N TYR A 32 6.72 -10.96 0.55
CA TYR A 32 6.60 -9.64 -0.05
C TYR A 32 5.19 -9.41 -0.61
N ARG A 33 4.64 -10.38 -1.34
CA ARG A 33 3.29 -10.29 -1.92
C ARG A 33 2.20 -10.30 -0.86
N SER A 34 2.36 -11.06 0.23
CA SER A 34 1.41 -11.02 1.35
C SER A 34 1.41 -9.65 2.03
N LYS A 35 2.57 -9.01 2.19
CA LYS A 35 2.67 -7.63 2.68
C LYS A 35 1.95 -6.65 1.76
N GLU A 36 2.21 -6.69 0.45
CA GLU A 36 1.54 -5.80 -0.51
C GLU A 36 0.02 -5.98 -0.47
N HIS A 37 -0.45 -7.23 -0.38
CA HIS A 37 -1.86 -7.54 -0.27
C HIS A 37 -2.48 -7.02 1.03
N ALA A 38 -1.81 -7.22 2.17
CA ALA A 38 -2.26 -6.71 3.47
C ALA A 38 -2.33 -5.17 3.47
N LEU A 39 -1.34 -4.48 2.88
CA LEU A 39 -1.36 -3.03 2.73
C LEU A 39 -2.56 -2.57 1.89
N LYS A 40 -2.85 -3.26 0.78
CA LYS A 40 -4.02 -2.97 -0.05
C LYS A 40 -5.34 -3.19 0.70
N LEU A 41 -5.43 -4.18 1.58
CA LEU A 41 -6.61 -4.41 2.40
C LEU A 41 -6.81 -3.31 3.45
N VAL A 42 -5.73 -2.85 4.10
CA VAL A 42 -5.81 -1.80 5.13
C VAL A 42 -6.05 -0.42 4.54
N PHE A 43 -5.36 -0.09 3.46
CA PHE A 43 -5.34 1.26 2.88
C PHE A 43 -6.24 1.42 1.64
N GLY A 44 -6.76 0.32 1.10
CA GLY A 44 -7.46 0.31 -0.19
C GLY A 44 -6.50 0.30 -1.38
N GLY A 45 -7.05 0.33 -2.59
CA GLY A 45 -6.27 0.60 -3.78
C GLY A 45 -5.76 2.06 -3.85
N PRO A 46 -4.94 2.38 -4.87
CA PRO A 46 -4.46 3.74 -5.09
C PRO A 46 -5.58 4.76 -5.32
N TRP A 47 -6.74 4.29 -5.77
CA TRP A 47 -7.89 5.15 -6.07
C TRP A 47 -8.60 5.61 -4.80
N GLU A 48 -8.80 4.70 -3.85
CA GLU A 48 -9.48 4.97 -2.59
C GLU A 48 -8.68 5.95 -1.73
N SER A 49 -7.35 5.86 -1.76
CA SER A 49 -6.48 6.84 -1.07
C SER A 49 -6.55 8.23 -1.70
N VAL A 50 -6.58 8.32 -3.04
CA VAL A 50 -6.75 9.58 -3.77
C VAL A 50 -8.13 10.20 -3.50
N GLN A 51 -9.20 9.40 -3.48
CA GLN A 51 -10.53 9.90 -3.14
C GLN A 51 -10.60 10.46 -1.72
N ARG A 52 -9.98 9.77 -0.75
CA ARG A 52 -9.90 10.24 0.64
C ARG A 52 -9.09 11.54 0.77
N LEU A 53 -8.06 11.71 -0.05
CA LEU A 53 -7.28 12.95 -0.09
C LEU A 53 -8.11 14.12 -0.67
N SER A 54 -8.87 13.86 -1.74
CA SER A 54 -9.74 14.86 -2.36
C SER A 54 -10.84 15.35 -1.41
N SER A 55 -11.45 14.45 -0.64
CA SER A 55 -12.47 14.85 0.34
C SER A 55 -11.90 15.68 1.48
N TYR A 56 -10.68 15.38 1.92
CA TYR A 56 -9.99 16.18 2.93
C TYR A 56 -9.74 17.63 2.46
N PHE A 57 -9.29 17.82 1.22
CA PHE A 57 -9.11 19.16 0.67
C PHE A 57 -10.41 19.94 0.54
N TYR A 58 -11.50 19.27 0.17
CA TYR A 58 -12.81 19.90 0.15
C TYR A 58 -13.21 20.44 1.54
N VAL A 59 -13.02 19.67 2.61
CA VAL A 59 -13.30 20.13 3.98
C VAL A 59 -12.39 21.28 4.40
N LEU A 60 -11.12 21.26 3.98
CA LEU A 60 -10.15 22.34 4.26
C LEU A 60 -10.55 23.67 3.63
N GLU A 61 -11.04 23.66 2.39
CA GLU A 61 -11.52 24.86 1.69
C GLU A 61 -12.77 25.44 2.36
N GLN A 62 -13.65 24.59 2.89
CA GLN A 62 -14.83 25.02 3.65
C GLN A 62 -14.47 25.62 5.01
N ALA A 63 -13.47 25.04 5.69
CA ALA A 63 -13.08 25.48 7.03
C ALA A 63 -12.25 26.78 7.03
N ASN A 64 -11.51 27.05 5.96
CA ASN A 64 -10.65 28.22 5.85
C ASN A 64 -10.98 29.01 4.59
N LEU A 65 -11.67 30.15 4.76
CA LEU A 65 -11.83 31.11 3.67
C LEU A 65 -10.45 31.43 3.08
N TRP A 66 -10.38 31.61 1.75
CA TRP A 66 -9.17 31.94 0.98
C TRP A 66 -8.20 30.78 0.70
N THR A 67 -8.50 29.56 1.15
CA THR A 67 -7.72 28.37 0.75
C THR A 67 -8.23 27.84 -0.57
N VAL A 68 -7.35 27.70 -1.57
CA VAL A 68 -7.66 27.08 -2.86
C VAL A 68 -6.70 25.94 -3.10
N THR A 69 -7.22 24.74 -3.33
CA THR A 69 -6.43 23.53 -3.54
C THR A 69 -6.64 22.98 -4.94
N LYS A 70 -5.57 22.50 -5.58
CA LYS A 70 -5.64 21.89 -6.92
C LYS A 70 -4.87 20.59 -6.94
N ILE A 71 -5.57 19.49 -7.17
CA ILE A 71 -4.98 18.15 -7.30
C ILE A 71 -4.69 17.90 -8.78
N LYS A 72 -3.46 17.52 -9.09
CA LYS A 72 -3.04 17.12 -10.45
C LYS A 72 -2.69 15.64 -10.41
N THR A 73 -3.49 14.81 -11.06
CA THR A 73 -3.25 13.37 -11.16
C THR A 73 -2.61 13.07 -12.52
N ASP A 74 -1.46 12.39 -12.53
CA ASP A 74 -0.90 11.83 -13.77
C ASP A 74 -1.66 10.53 -14.09
N TRP A 75 -2.32 10.49 -15.24
CA TRP A 75 -3.13 9.34 -15.67
C TRP A 75 -2.28 8.21 -16.27
N LYS A 76 -0.97 8.41 -16.46
CA LYS A 76 -0.04 7.38 -16.96
C LYS A 76 0.47 6.46 -15.85
N THR A 77 -0.38 5.63 -15.25
CA THR A 77 0.07 4.38 -14.58
C THR A 77 -1.01 3.30 -14.56
N SER A 78 -1.79 3.16 -15.63
CA SER A 78 -2.84 2.14 -15.73
C SER A 78 -2.85 1.42 -17.07
N LEU A 79 -1.68 1.16 -17.67
CA LEU A 79 -1.53 0.19 -18.77
C LEU A 79 -0.13 -0.46 -18.74
N ASN A 80 0.28 -0.98 -17.59
CA ASN A 80 1.32 -2.01 -17.58
C ASN A 80 1.07 -2.99 -16.43
N THR A 81 -0.01 -3.76 -16.58
CA THR A 81 -0.29 -4.93 -15.73
C THR A 81 -0.42 -6.21 -16.55
N ASP A 82 0.20 -6.26 -17.74
CA ASP A 82 0.30 -7.47 -18.59
C ASP A 82 1.68 -7.59 -19.25
N SER A 83 2.78 -7.34 -18.53
CA SER A 83 4.14 -7.58 -19.06
C SER A 83 5.10 -8.20 -18.05
N TRP A 84 4.59 -9.09 -17.20
CA TRP A 84 5.40 -10.14 -16.58
C TRP A 84 5.00 -11.49 -17.18
N GLN A 85 5.06 -11.61 -18.51
CA GLN A 85 5.24 -12.92 -19.11
C GLN A 85 6.66 -13.37 -18.77
N LEU A 86 6.74 -14.45 -18.00
CA LEU A 86 7.94 -15.22 -17.80
C LEU A 86 8.46 -15.65 -19.17
N GLU A 87 9.62 -15.14 -19.59
CA GLU A 87 10.41 -15.84 -20.60
C GLU A 87 10.96 -17.12 -19.95
N PRO A 88 10.72 -18.31 -20.52
CA PRO A 88 11.25 -19.55 -19.96
C PRO A 88 12.72 -19.77 -20.36
N LEU A 89 13.54 -20.01 -19.33
CA LEU A 89 14.92 -20.55 -19.26
C LEU A 89 15.99 -19.98 -20.20
#